data_AF-A0A9X3J3G9-F1
#
_entry.id   AF-A0A9X3J3G9-F1
#
_cell.length_a   1.000
_cell.length_b   1.000
_cell.length_c   1.000
_cell.angle_alpha   90.00
_cell.angle_beta   90.00
_cell.angle_gamma   90.00
#
_symmetry.space_group_name_H-M   'P 1'
#
loop_
_entity.id
_entity.type
_entity.pdbx_description
1 polymer ?
#
loop_
_entity_poly.entity_id
_entity_poly.type
_entity_poly.pdbx_seq_one_letter_code
_entity_poly.pdbx_strand_id
1 'polypeptide(L)'
;MHSASAGALVAAIDRAGGAAEPQADDASPELAHAAAGALRLLHRLPVDERIAFSLRYLEEMELREIAEACDTSLATIKRRLVRAQDRIQRLAARDATLSAWLQGGDG
;
A
#
# COMPACT_ATOMS: atom_id res chain seq x y z
N MET A 1 -3.15 -6.85 -43.60
CA MET A 1 -3.86 -6.69 -42.31
C MET A 1 -2.80 -6.68 -41.23
N HIS A 2 -2.31 -5.49 -40.86
CA HIS A 2 -1.23 -5.34 -39.89
C HIS A 2 -1.80 -5.51 -38.47
N SER A 3 -1.45 -6.62 -37.83
CA SER A 3 -1.59 -6.81 -36.39
C SER A 3 -0.80 -5.69 -35.70
N ALA A 4 -1.51 -4.83 -34.96
CA ALA A 4 -0.87 -3.90 -34.03
C ALA A 4 -0.16 -4.76 -32.97
N SER A 5 1.16 -4.80 -33.02
CA SER A 5 1.95 -5.61 -32.09
C SER A 5 1.79 -5.08 -30.67
N ALA A 6 1.86 -5.97 -29.69
CA ALA A 6 1.85 -5.67 -28.25
C ALA A 6 2.87 -4.58 -27.84
N GLY A 7 3.84 -4.25 -28.69
CA GLY A 7 4.80 -3.16 -28.47
C GLY A 7 4.16 -1.76 -28.40
N ALA A 8 3.02 -1.53 -29.06
CA ALA A 8 2.36 -0.22 -29.01
C ALA A 8 1.59 0.03 -27.69
N LEU A 9 1.12 -1.04 -27.04
CA LEU A 9 0.38 -0.96 -25.78
C LEU A 9 1.33 -0.74 -24.59
N VAL A 10 2.48 -1.40 -24.59
CA VAL A 10 3.54 -1.20 -23.57
C VAL A 10 4.10 0.22 -23.63
N ALA A 11 4.32 0.78 -24.83
CA ALA A 11 4.76 2.17 -25.02
C ALA A 11 3.68 3.23 -24.69
N ALA A 12 2.42 2.82 -24.52
CA ALA A 12 1.35 3.70 -24.05
C ALA A 12 1.29 3.74 -22.50
N ILE A 13 1.59 2.62 -21.84
CA ILE A 13 1.66 2.51 -20.37
C ILE A 13 2.83 3.37 -19.84
N ASP A 14 3.99 3.33 -20.51
CA ASP A 14 5.18 4.11 -20.12
C ASP A 14 5.00 5.64 -20.23
N ARG A 15 4.17 6.11 -21.18
CA ARG A 15 3.94 7.56 -21.38
C ARG A 15 2.92 8.16 -20.42
N ALA A 16 2.11 7.34 -19.76
CA ALA A 16 1.08 7.78 -18.83
C ALA A 16 1.62 8.00 -17.39
N GLY A 17 2.80 7.46 -17.05
CA GLY A 17 3.45 7.61 -15.74
C GLY A 17 4.12 8.98 -15.50
N GLY A 18 3.70 10.03 -16.20
CA GLY A 18 4.34 11.35 -16.19
C GLY A 18 3.86 12.31 -15.09
N ALA A 19 3.27 11.81 -13.99
CA ALA A 19 3.22 12.58 -12.76
C ALA A 19 4.55 12.34 -12.06
N ALA A 20 5.35 13.39 -11.87
CA ALA A 20 6.62 13.28 -11.16
C ALA A 20 6.34 12.76 -9.74
N GLU A 21 6.45 11.45 -9.56
CA GLU A 21 6.55 10.85 -8.24
C GLU A 21 7.79 11.47 -7.59
N PRO A 22 7.71 11.94 -6.34
CA PRO A 22 8.88 12.45 -5.64
C PRO A 22 9.98 11.37 -5.71
N GLN A 23 11.12 11.72 -6.32
CA GLN A 23 12.24 10.82 -6.45
C GLN A 23 12.68 10.42 -5.04
N ALA A 24 12.87 9.12 -4.77
CA ALA A 24 13.26 8.61 -3.45
C ALA A 24 14.54 9.23 -2.87
N ASP A 25 15.33 9.91 -3.71
CA ASP A 25 16.55 10.65 -3.35
C ASP A 25 16.26 11.96 -2.57
N ASP A 26 15.04 12.49 -2.63
CA ASP A 26 14.62 13.69 -1.89
C ASP A 26 14.12 13.36 -0.46
N ALA A 27 13.92 12.08 -0.14
CA ALA A 27 13.45 11.66 1.18
C ALA A 27 14.59 11.73 2.21
N SER A 28 14.31 12.31 3.39
CA SER A 28 15.22 12.19 4.53
C SER A 28 15.54 10.72 4.80
N PRO A 29 16.80 10.35 5.12
CA PRO A 29 17.17 8.98 5.46
C PRO A 29 16.27 8.36 6.56
N GLU A 30 15.77 9.19 7.47
CA GLU A 30 14.82 8.79 8.52
C GLU A 30 13.46 8.37 7.93
N LEU A 31 12.93 9.15 6.99
CA LEU A 31 11.68 8.85 6.30
C LEU A 31 11.81 7.57 5.45
N ALA A 32 12.91 7.42 4.72
CA ALA A 32 13.19 6.21 3.94
C ALA A 32 13.28 4.96 4.85
N HIS A 33 13.93 5.10 6.01
CA HIS A 33 14.03 4.02 6.99
C HIS A 33 12.67 3.66 7.60
N ALA A 34 11.85 4.65 7.94
CA ALA A 34 10.48 4.46 8.43
C ALA A 34 9.59 3.79 7.37
N ALA A 35 9.64 4.25 6.12
CA ALA A 35 8.90 3.65 5.00
C ALA A 35 9.29 2.17 4.79
N ALA A 36 10.59 1.86 4.80
CA ALA A 36 11.06 0.48 4.71
C ALA A 36 10.58 -0.36 5.92
N GLY A 37 10.53 0.22 7.12
CA GLY A 37 9.95 -0.40 8.31
C GLY A 37 8.45 -0.72 8.14
N ALA A 38 7.68 0.24 7.65
CA ALA A 38 6.24 0.09 7.42
C ALA A 38 5.95 -1.03 6.40
N LEU A 39 6.70 -1.07 5.28
CA LEU A 39 6.59 -2.14 4.30
C LEU A 39 6.92 -3.51 4.90
N ARG A 40 7.95 -3.62 5.73
CA ARG A 40 8.26 -4.87 6.46
C ARG A 40 7.10 -5.29 7.38
N LEU A 41 6.42 -4.36 8.04
CA LEU A 41 5.24 -4.69 8.85
C LEU A 41 4.09 -5.21 8.01
N LEU A 42 3.83 -4.61 6.84
CA LEU A 42 2.80 -5.09 5.91
C LEU A 42 3.05 -6.55 5.50
N HIS A 43 4.30 -6.92 5.21
CA HIS A 43 4.65 -8.31 4.90
C HIS A 43 4.35 -9.32 6.02
N ARG A 44 4.22 -8.87 7.28
CA ARG A 44 3.88 -9.73 8.43
C ARG A 44 2.38 -9.92 8.63
N LEU A 45 1.54 -9.22 7.88
CA LEU A 45 0.09 -9.43 7.92
C LEU A 45 -0.28 -10.75 7.23
N PRO A 46 -1.35 -11.43 7.69
CA PRO A 46 -2.02 -12.45 6.89
C PRO A 46 -2.32 -11.94 5.47
N VAL A 47 -2.19 -12.81 4.47
CA VAL A 47 -2.30 -12.44 3.04
C VAL A 47 -3.57 -11.64 2.75
N ASP A 48 -4.71 -12.13 3.20
CA ASP A 48 -6.02 -11.49 3.02
C ASP A 48 -6.13 -10.09 3.67
N GLU A 49 -5.52 -9.93 4.84
CA GLU A 49 -5.48 -8.66 5.56
C GLU A 49 -4.54 -7.67 4.85
N ARG A 50 -3.38 -8.16 4.37
CA ARG A 50 -2.43 -7.37 3.58
C ARG A 50 -3.06 -6.87 2.28
N ILE A 51 -3.71 -7.75 1.52
CA ILE A 51 -4.35 -7.39 0.25
C ILE A 51 -5.40 -6.31 0.48
N ALA A 52 -6.33 -6.53 1.42
CA ALA A 52 -7.38 -5.55 1.70
C ALA A 52 -6.79 -4.20 2.15
N PHE A 53 -5.74 -4.21 2.97
CA PHE A 53 -5.06 -3.00 3.42
C PHE A 53 -4.35 -2.27 2.28
N SER A 54 -3.55 -2.98 1.47
CA SER A 54 -2.82 -2.40 0.34
C SER A 54 -3.77 -1.78 -0.67
N LEU A 55 -4.84 -2.49 -1.07
CA LEU A 55 -5.82 -1.94 -2.01
C LEU A 55 -6.52 -0.69 -1.44
N ARG A 56 -6.78 -0.65 -0.13
CA ARG A 56 -7.43 0.52 0.49
C ARG A 56 -6.52 1.73 0.61
N TYR A 57 -5.25 1.55 0.97
CA TYR A 57 -4.39 2.65 1.42
C TYR A 57 -3.20 2.94 0.51
N LEU A 58 -2.78 1.99 -0.33
CA LEU A 58 -1.72 2.20 -1.33
C LEU A 58 -2.31 2.47 -2.71
N GLU A 59 -3.37 1.74 -3.07
CA GLU A 59 -4.09 1.91 -4.35
C GLU A 59 -5.32 2.80 -4.23
N GLU A 60 -5.60 3.33 -3.03
CA GLU A 60 -6.72 4.23 -2.72
C GLU A 60 -8.12 3.75 -3.16
N MET A 61 -8.32 2.44 -3.35
CA MET A 61 -9.59 1.88 -3.82
C MET A 61 -10.73 2.00 -2.80
N GLU A 62 -11.96 2.11 -3.30
CA GLU A 62 -13.15 2.14 -2.47
C GLU A 62 -13.52 0.75 -1.94
N LEU A 63 -14.15 0.67 -0.76
CA LEU A 63 -14.43 -0.62 -0.10
C LEU A 63 -15.26 -1.59 -0.94
N ARG A 64 -16.12 -1.06 -1.82
CA ARG A 64 -16.96 -1.85 -2.73
C ARG A 64 -16.12 -2.44 -3.86
N GLU A 65 -15.21 -1.66 -4.44
CA GLU A 65 -14.28 -2.10 -5.49
C GLU A 65 -13.32 -3.17 -4.97
N ILE A 66 -12.84 -3.02 -3.72
CA ILE A 66 -12.02 -4.04 -3.06
C ILE A 66 -12.79 -5.34 -2.87
N ALA A 67 -14.06 -5.26 -2.47
CA ALA A 67 -14.91 -6.43 -2.26
C ALA A 67 -15.10 -7.20 -3.57
N GLU A 68 -15.37 -6.49 -4.67
CA GLU A 68 -15.48 -7.03 -6.02
C GLU A 68 -14.15 -7.64 -6.49
N ALA A 69 -13.04 -6.90 -6.40
CA ALA A 69 -11.72 -7.36 -6.84
C ALA A 69 -11.22 -8.60 -6.08
N CYS A 70 -11.64 -8.76 -4.82
CA CYS A 70 -11.30 -9.93 -3.99
C CYS A 70 -12.32 -11.07 -4.06
N ASP A 71 -13.42 -10.91 -4.80
CA ASP A 71 -14.57 -11.84 -4.81
C ASP A 71 -15.09 -12.19 -3.40
N THR A 72 -15.29 -11.15 -2.57
CA THR A 72 -15.81 -11.31 -1.20
C THR A 72 -16.85 -10.26 -0.84
N SER A 73 -17.55 -10.44 0.29
CA SER A 73 -18.51 -9.43 0.75
C SER A 73 -17.84 -8.19 1.37
N LEU A 74 -18.53 -7.05 1.27
CA LEU A 74 -18.12 -5.80 1.93
C LEU A 74 -17.88 -5.96 3.45
N ALA A 75 -18.68 -6.80 4.11
CA ALA A 75 -18.51 -7.11 5.53
C ALA A 75 -17.19 -7.86 5.80
N THR A 76 -16.77 -8.76 4.91
CA THR A 76 -15.48 -9.45 5.01
C THR A 76 -14.31 -8.47 4.82
N ILE A 77 -14.38 -7.57 3.84
CA ILE A 77 -13.35 -6.52 3.65
C ILE A 77 -13.22 -5.64 4.89
N LYS A 78 -14.33 -5.12 5.43
CA LYS A 78 -14.30 -4.31 6.66
C LYS A 78 -13.64 -5.04 7.83
N ARG A 79 -13.96 -6.33 8.04
CA ARG A 79 -13.33 -7.14 9.09
C ARG A 79 -11.83 -7.34 8.86
N ARG A 80 -11.40 -7.60 7.63
CA ARG A 80 -9.98 -7.72 7.26
C ARG A 80 -9.23 -6.42 7.55
N LEU A 81 -9.80 -5.27 7.20
CA LEU A 81 -9.21 -3.96 7.45
C LEU A 81 -9.04 -3.66 8.94
N VAL A 82 -10.08 -3.91 9.76
CA VAL A 82 -9.97 -3.74 11.23
C VAL A 82 -8.84 -4.61 11.79
N ARG A 83 -8.78 -5.89 11.41
CA ARG A 83 -7.73 -6.81 11.87
C ARG A 83 -6.33 -6.40 11.41
N ALA A 84 -6.21 -5.94 10.17
CA ALA A 84 -4.96 -5.42 9.61
C ALA A 84 -4.48 -4.22 10.42
N GLN A 85 -5.35 -3.24 10.65
CA GLN A 85 -5.03 -2.01 11.39
C GLN A 85 -4.62 -2.31 12.83
N ASP A 86 -5.39 -3.14 13.53
CA ASP A 86 -5.07 -3.62 14.88
C ASP A 86 -3.69 -4.31 14.94
N ARG A 87 -3.36 -5.12 13.92
CA ARG A 87 -2.10 -5.86 13.86
C ARG A 87 -0.93 -4.93 13.54
N ILE A 88 -1.09 -3.98 12.62
CA ILE A 88 -0.09 -2.96 12.32
C ILE A 88 0.20 -2.14 13.57
N GLN A 89 -0.83 -1.63 14.28
CA GLN A 89 -0.64 -0.85 15.50
C GLN A 89 0.16 -1.62 16.55
N ARG A 90 -0.18 -2.89 16.81
CA ARG A 90 0.57 -3.73 17.77
C ARG A 90 2.01 -4.01 17.34
N LEU A 91 2.25 -4.18 16.04
CA LEU A 91 3.58 -4.45 15.51
C LEU A 91 4.46 -3.18 15.51
N ALA A 92 3.90 -2.05 15.10
CA ALA A 92 4.56 -0.75 15.06
C ALA A 92 4.91 -0.24 16.46
N ALA A 93 4.05 -0.45 17.45
CA ALA A 93 4.34 -0.10 18.84
C ALA A 93 5.54 -0.87 19.45
N ARG A 94 5.96 -1.99 18.82
CA ARG A 94 7.11 -2.80 19.24
C ARG A 94 8.36 -2.56 18.39
N ASP A 95 8.23 -1.77 17.33
CA ASP A 95 9.33 -1.41 16.44
C ASP A 95 9.87 -0.06 16.88
N ALA A 96 11.15 0.00 17.25
CA ALA A 96 11.73 1.21 17.86
C ALA A 96 11.69 2.44 16.93
N THR A 97 11.81 2.22 15.62
CA THR A 97 11.70 3.30 14.62
C THR A 97 10.25 3.74 14.52
N LEU A 98 9.32 2.82 14.27
CA LEU A 98 7.93 3.17 14.01
C LEU A 98 7.19 3.65 15.26
N SER A 99 7.59 3.21 16.46
CA SER A 99 6.99 3.68 17.71
C SER A 99 7.22 5.18 17.95
N ALA A 100 8.36 5.72 17.51
CA ALA A 100 8.63 7.16 17.60
C ALA A 100 7.70 7.95 16.67
N TRP A 101 7.45 7.44 15.46
CA TRP A 101 6.53 8.03 14.49
C TRP A 101 5.06 7.96 14.94
N LEU A 102 4.67 6.92 15.67
CA LEU A 102 3.34 6.84 16.28
C LEU A 102 3.13 7.84 17.44
N GLN A 103 4.21 8.22 18.12
CA GLN A 103 4.17 9.13 19.28
C GLN A 103 4.39 10.60 18.90
N GLY A 104 5.11 10.86 17.81
CA GLY A 104 5.46 12.19 17.31
C GLY A 104 4.55 12.66 16.15
N GLY A 105 3.28 12.26 16.15
CA GLY A 105 2.32 12.67 15.12
C GLY A 105 1.99 14.16 15.18
N ASP A 106 2.90 15.00 14.70
CA ASP A 106 2.71 16.35 14.18
C ASP A 106 3.98 16.69 13.38
N GLY A 107 3.92 16.48 12.07
CA GLY A 107 4.83 17.03 11.08
C GLY A 107 4.06 17.95 10.15
#